data_AF-A0A819JCA7-F1
#
_entry.id   AF-A0A819JCA7-F1
#
_cell.length_a   1.000
_cell.length_b   1.000
_cell.length_c   1.000
_cell.angle_alpha   90.00
_cell.angle_beta   90.00
_cell.angle_gamma   90.00
#
_symmetry.space_group_name_H-M   'P 1'
#
loop_
_entity.id
_entity.type
_entity.pdbx_description
1 polymer ?
#
loop_
_entity_poly.entity_id
_entity_poly.type
_entity_poly.pdbx_seq_one_letter_code
_entity_poly.pdbx_strand_id
1 'polypeptide(L)'
;MMNENNDVGYSGPTYIAVRSAKHDRSDATSHACDFDRLVGLKEFEKSARDYTGHVKPVVIITVDGGPDENPRFPKTLVASIRKFRKYNLDALFVLTHAPGQSAYNVVERRMAPLSHDLAGLILPHDHFGTHLNDSGVTVNSELERINFKKAGEVLAEVWCGSVIDEYPVVAEYIDPPASTQDEIRLIDVNVVMNNLLDRVCEEEETEEPIERRIRQTDEYYQEKVRAPRITSDGDLLRDTPKYDIDEYWCATHVLQTQYTIQIIRCNSISCCGPWRSNYIQVFPHRFLPAPVPFERTPRGIAMAERDYQKGVFYGSLIQRIQFHGVVMQHTQNDVLPFDFCCASVRKELKRRVCSICKQYIPSAYRMKNHYKIHQQQYASNCLDYDDDMFSNENSTGAEQNGEEDTDMLSNQRPLPAISNPSGNGVVIFSDMLDWLKSDFEELELKEQILRGDADKKK
;
A
#
# COMPACT_ATOMS: atom_id res chain seq x y z
N MET A 1 -16.14 16.43 7.24
CA MET A 1 -17.22 16.91 6.36
C MET A 1 -17.48 18.38 6.67
N MET A 2 -17.93 19.18 5.70
CA MET A 2 -18.43 20.52 6.03
C MET A 2 -19.80 20.38 6.68
N ASN A 3 -19.99 20.96 7.86
CA ASN A 3 -21.31 21.03 8.51
C ASN A 3 -22.19 22.07 7.80
N GLU A 4 -23.44 22.25 8.25
CA GLU A 4 -24.37 23.22 7.67
C GLU A 4 -23.88 24.67 7.77
N ASN A 5 -22.93 24.96 8.66
CA ASN A 5 -22.27 26.25 8.82
C ASN A 5 -20.98 26.39 7.98
N ASN A 6 -20.70 25.43 7.10
CA ASN A 6 -19.47 25.36 6.29
C ASN A 6 -18.17 25.13 7.09
N ASP A 7 -18.26 24.73 8.36
CA ASP A 7 -17.11 24.36 9.18
C ASP A 7 -16.67 22.93 8.88
N VAL A 8 -15.36 22.70 8.81
CA VAL A 8 -14.79 21.35 8.67
C VAL A 8 -14.92 20.61 10.01
N GLY A 9 -15.83 19.64 10.08
CA GLY A 9 -16.02 18.74 11.22
C GLY A 9 -15.67 17.28 10.93
N TYR A 10 -15.64 16.45 11.97
CA TYR A 10 -15.46 15.00 11.90
C TYR A 10 -16.79 14.23 11.88
N SER A 11 -17.90 14.95 11.96
CA SER A 11 -19.25 14.41 12.08
C SER A 11 -19.87 14.09 10.72
N GLY A 12 -20.70 13.05 10.69
CA GLY A 12 -21.40 12.56 9.51
C GLY A 12 -22.19 11.29 9.82
N PRO A 13 -22.99 10.76 8.87
CA PRO A 13 -23.71 9.49 9.04
C PRO A 13 -22.74 8.33 9.28
N THR A 14 -23.22 7.28 9.96
CA THR A 14 -22.45 6.06 10.23
C THR A 14 -23.16 4.85 9.65
N TYR A 15 -22.39 3.98 9.03
CA TYR A 15 -22.86 2.71 8.50
C TYR A 15 -22.13 1.58 9.22
N ILE A 16 -22.89 0.56 9.65
CA ILE A 16 -22.36 -0.61 10.34
C ILE A 16 -22.87 -1.86 9.62
N ALA A 17 -21.94 -2.67 9.14
CA ALA A 17 -22.22 -3.97 8.56
C ALA A 17 -21.94 -5.05 9.61
N VAL A 18 -22.99 -5.69 10.13
CA VAL A 18 -22.88 -6.73 11.15
C VAL A 18 -22.70 -8.08 10.48
N ARG A 19 -21.61 -8.78 10.80
CA ARG A 19 -21.28 -10.10 10.22
C ARG A 19 -21.01 -11.12 11.30
N SER A 20 -21.34 -12.36 10.99
CA SER A 20 -20.89 -13.50 11.78
C SER A 20 -19.43 -13.81 11.48
N ALA A 21 -18.54 -13.55 12.43
CA ALA A 21 -17.11 -13.87 12.30
C ALA A 21 -16.82 -15.34 11.93
N LYS A 22 -17.71 -16.28 12.27
CA LYS A 22 -17.60 -17.69 11.87
C LYS A 22 -17.89 -17.92 10.39
N HIS A 23 -18.85 -17.18 9.81
CA HIS A 23 -19.45 -17.50 8.51
C HIS A 23 -19.05 -16.50 7.41
N ASP A 24 -18.74 -15.27 7.79
CA ASP A 24 -18.36 -14.17 6.89
C ASP A 24 -17.31 -13.31 7.62
N ARG A 25 -16.03 -13.72 7.51
CA ARG A 25 -14.93 -13.00 8.16
C ARG A 25 -14.69 -11.66 7.47
N SER A 26 -14.29 -10.66 8.25
CA SER A 26 -13.84 -9.40 7.72
C SER A 26 -12.50 -9.58 6.97
N ASP A 27 -12.47 -9.09 5.74
CA ASP A 27 -11.31 -9.03 4.88
C ASP A 27 -11.34 -7.80 3.95
N ALA A 28 -10.26 -7.56 3.20
CA ALA A 28 -10.17 -6.42 2.27
C ALA A 28 -11.27 -6.40 1.19
N THR A 29 -11.87 -7.55 0.86
CA THR A 29 -12.97 -7.66 -0.10
C THR A 29 -14.28 -7.23 0.53
N SER A 30 -14.59 -7.72 1.74
CA SER A 30 -15.77 -7.33 2.52
C SER A 30 -15.78 -5.81 2.76
N HIS A 31 -14.63 -5.23 3.14
CA HIS A 31 -14.43 -3.78 3.26
C HIS A 31 -14.66 -3.01 1.95
N ALA A 32 -14.44 -3.66 0.80
CA ALA A 32 -14.75 -3.06 -0.49
C ALA A 32 -16.24 -3.11 -0.81
N CYS A 33 -16.89 -4.23 -0.55
CA CYS A 33 -18.34 -4.37 -0.67
C CYS A 33 -19.09 -3.40 0.27
N ASP A 34 -18.61 -3.22 1.49
CA ASP A 34 -19.19 -2.29 2.46
C ASP A 34 -19.06 -0.83 2.03
N PHE A 35 -17.92 -0.45 1.46
CA PHE A 35 -17.78 0.87 0.86
C PHE A 35 -18.78 1.07 -0.29
N ASP A 36 -18.95 0.05 -1.14
CA ASP A 36 -19.89 0.12 -2.26
C ASP A 36 -21.33 0.30 -1.78
N ARG A 37 -21.70 -0.40 -0.70
CA ARG A 37 -23.00 -0.28 -0.03
C ARG A 37 -23.16 1.11 0.57
N LEU A 38 -22.17 1.59 1.32
CA LEU A 38 -22.16 2.88 2.00
C LEU A 38 -22.42 4.04 1.04
N VAL A 39 -21.72 4.09 -0.09
CA VAL A 39 -21.93 5.17 -1.08
C VAL A 39 -23.27 5.09 -1.82
N GLY A 40 -23.99 3.98 -1.67
CA GLY A 40 -25.35 3.77 -2.19
C GLY A 40 -26.46 4.15 -1.21
N LEU A 41 -26.14 4.41 0.07
CA LEU A 41 -27.13 4.78 1.08
C LEU A 41 -27.59 6.23 0.94
N LYS A 42 -28.89 6.47 1.10
CA LYS A 42 -29.51 7.80 1.02
C LYS A 42 -28.94 8.76 2.08
N GLU A 43 -28.63 8.24 3.26
CA GLU A 43 -28.07 8.98 4.39
C GLU A 43 -26.69 9.56 4.04
N PHE A 44 -25.96 8.90 3.14
CA PHE A 44 -24.62 9.28 2.71
C PHE A 44 -24.62 10.11 1.43
N GLU A 45 -25.76 10.33 0.76
CA GLU A 45 -25.82 10.97 -0.55
C GLU A 45 -25.11 12.33 -0.58
N LYS A 46 -25.43 13.22 0.36
CA LYS A 46 -24.79 14.55 0.48
C LYS A 46 -23.27 14.47 0.70
N SER A 47 -22.81 13.45 1.42
CA SER A 47 -21.41 13.30 1.82
C SER A 47 -20.58 12.58 0.76
N ALA A 48 -21.14 11.54 0.14
CA ALA A 48 -20.46 10.65 -0.80
C ALA A 48 -20.58 11.10 -2.26
N ARG A 49 -21.64 11.80 -2.65
CA ARG A 49 -21.92 12.14 -4.06
C ARG A 49 -21.83 13.62 -4.38
N ASP A 50 -21.48 13.92 -5.61
CA ASP A 50 -21.52 15.27 -6.18
C ASP A 50 -22.93 15.62 -6.69
N TYR A 51 -23.11 16.85 -7.17
CA TYR A 51 -24.39 17.35 -7.68
C TYR A 51 -24.90 16.59 -8.93
N THR A 52 -24.05 15.79 -9.57
CA THR A 52 -24.42 14.94 -10.71
C THR A 52 -24.80 13.52 -10.29
N GLY A 53 -24.78 13.23 -8.98
CA GLY A 53 -25.08 11.91 -8.43
C GLY A 53 -23.92 10.92 -8.51
N HIS A 54 -22.74 11.32 -8.99
CA HIS A 54 -21.56 10.45 -8.99
C HIS A 54 -20.82 10.53 -7.66
N VAL A 55 -20.10 9.46 -7.28
CA VAL A 55 -19.22 9.51 -6.08
C VAL A 55 -18.18 10.61 -6.26
N LYS A 56 -17.98 11.42 -5.22
CA LYS A 56 -17.04 12.55 -5.22
C LYS A 56 -15.65 12.09 -5.68
N PRO A 57 -14.95 12.87 -6.51
CA PRO A 57 -13.74 12.42 -7.19
C PRO A 57 -12.53 12.23 -6.26
N VAL A 58 -12.57 12.78 -5.03
CA VAL A 58 -11.50 12.62 -4.03
C VAL A 58 -12.07 11.89 -2.83
N VAL A 59 -11.49 10.74 -2.51
CA VAL A 59 -11.89 9.90 -1.37
C VAL A 59 -10.71 9.71 -0.43
N ILE A 60 -10.95 9.92 0.87
CA ILE A 60 -9.97 9.67 1.94
C ILE A 60 -10.59 8.66 2.89
N ILE A 61 -9.90 7.55 3.11
CA ILE A 61 -10.28 6.47 4.01
C ILE A 61 -9.23 6.40 5.13
N THR A 62 -9.68 6.58 6.36
CA THR A 62 -8.88 6.31 7.55
C THR A 62 -9.27 4.96 8.11
N VAL A 63 -8.29 4.10 8.38
CA VAL A 63 -8.50 2.73 8.85
C VAL A 63 -7.75 2.51 10.16
N ASP A 64 -8.24 1.58 10.98
CA ASP A 64 -7.66 1.31 12.29
C ASP A 64 -6.24 0.71 12.16
N GLY A 65 -6.02 -0.09 11.11
CA GLY A 65 -4.70 -0.58 10.73
C GLY A 65 -4.49 -2.07 10.95
N GLY A 66 -5.57 -2.80 11.26
CA GLY A 66 -5.59 -4.26 11.36
C GLY A 66 -5.13 -4.97 10.07
N PRO A 67 -4.81 -6.27 10.13
CA PRO A 67 -4.18 -7.00 9.03
C PRO A 67 -4.92 -6.93 7.69
N ASP A 68 -6.23 -6.81 7.71
CA ASP A 68 -7.17 -6.73 6.59
C ASP A 68 -7.33 -5.34 5.98
N GLU A 69 -7.05 -4.27 6.73
CA GLU A 69 -7.18 -2.88 6.30
C GLU A 69 -5.83 -2.19 6.07
N ASN A 70 -4.74 -2.75 6.59
CA ASN A 70 -3.45 -2.06 6.62
C ASN A 70 -2.94 -1.71 5.21
N PRO A 71 -2.56 -0.44 4.95
CA PRO A 71 -2.10 0.03 3.64
C PRO A 71 -0.87 -0.69 3.07
N ARG A 72 -0.04 -1.31 3.91
CA ARG A 72 1.16 -2.02 3.46
C ARG A 72 0.88 -3.27 2.64
N PHE A 73 -0.31 -3.86 2.77
CA PHE A 73 -0.60 -5.17 2.21
C PHE A 73 -1.13 -5.12 0.77
N PRO A 74 -0.72 -6.08 -0.09
CA PRO A 74 -1.21 -6.16 -1.47
C PRO A 74 -2.74 -6.29 -1.60
N LYS A 75 -3.41 -7.01 -0.68
CA LYS A 75 -4.88 -7.16 -0.71
C LYS A 75 -5.60 -5.81 -0.60
N THR A 76 -5.12 -4.94 0.28
CA THR A 76 -5.64 -3.57 0.47
C THR A 76 -5.39 -2.72 -0.76
N LEU A 77 -4.21 -2.84 -1.38
CA LEU A 77 -3.90 -2.17 -2.63
C LEU A 77 -4.85 -2.59 -3.76
N VAL A 78 -5.06 -3.90 -3.96
CA VAL A 78 -5.98 -4.42 -4.99
C VAL A 78 -7.39 -3.90 -4.78
N ALA A 79 -7.91 -3.97 -3.54
CA ALA A 79 -9.22 -3.44 -3.20
C ALA A 79 -9.32 -1.92 -3.50
N SER A 80 -8.25 -1.17 -3.20
CA SER A 80 -8.17 0.27 -3.46
C SER A 80 -8.13 0.61 -4.95
N ILE A 81 -7.35 -0.14 -5.75
CA ILE A 81 -7.30 0.03 -7.22
C ILE A 81 -8.67 -0.22 -7.84
N ARG A 82 -9.37 -1.29 -7.39
CA ARG A 82 -10.72 -1.60 -7.86
C ARG A 82 -11.70 -0.46 -7.55
N LYS A 83 -11.69 0.07 -6.32
CA LYS A 83 -12.49 1.25 -5.93
C LYS A 83 -12.18 2.47 -6.79
N PHE A 84 -10.90 2.79 -6.96
CA PHE A 84 -10.44 3.93 -7.75
C PHE A 84 -10.97 3.89 -9.19
N ARG A 85 -10.87 2.72 -9.83
CA ARG A 85 -11.38 2.49 -11.19
C ARG A 85 -12.91 2.51 -11.24
N LYS A 86 -13.57 1.76 -10.35
CA LYS A 86 -15.05 1.64 -10.30
C LYS A 86 -15.75 2.98 -10.18
N TYR A 87 -15.24 3.87 -9.33
CA TYR A 87 -15.84 5.17 -9.05
C TYR A 87 -15.26 6.32 -9.88
N ASN A 88 -14.39 6.03 -10.84
CA ASN A 88 -13.75 7.02 -11.70
C ASN A 88 -13.17 8.18 -10.86
N LEU A 89 -12.36 7.83 -9.85
CA LEU A 89 -11.80 8.80 -8.91
C LEU A 89 -10.64 9.57 -9.55
N ASP A 90 -10.40 10.78 -9.03
CA ASP A 90 -9.20 11.57 -9.28
C ASP A 90 -8.12 11.25 -8.25
N ALA A 91 -8.50 11.01 -7.00
CA ALA A 91 -7.61 10.68 -5.91
C ALA A 91 -8.28 9.76 -4.87
N LEU A 92 -7.56 8.73 -4.43
CA LEU A 92 -7.93 7.86 -3.32
C LEU A 92 -6.78 7.77 -2.32
N PHE A 93 -7.08 8.01 -1.05
CA PHE A 93 -6.16 7.85 0.06
C PHE A 93 -6.67 6.79 1.01
N VAL A 94 -5.80 5.86 1.41
CA VAL A 94 -6.04 4.94 2.52
C VAL A 94 -4.94 5.16 3.54
N LEU A 95 -5.31 5.49 4.77
CA LEU A 95 -4.39 6.00 5.80
C LEU A 95 -4.65 5.24 7.09
N THR A 96 -3.59 4.82 7.77
CA THR A 96 -3.66 4.35 9.15
C THR A 96 -2.65 5.12 10.00
N HIS A 97 -2.91 5.22 11.30
CA HIS A 97 -2.01 5.91 12.21
C HIS A 97 -0.76 5.06 12.48
N ALA A 98 0.38 5.74 12.63
CA ALA A 98 1.59 5.08 13.12
C ALA A 98 1.46 4.76 14.62
N PRO A 99 2.19 3.76 15.15
CA PRO A 99 2.20 3.45 16.58
C PRO A 99 2.47 4.68 17.46
N GLY A 100 1.79 4.76 18.60
CA GLY A 100 1.91 5.90 19.53
C GLY A 100 1.07 7.13 19.17
N GLN A 101 0.20 7.03 18.16
CA GLN A 101 -0.70 8.11 17.73
C GLN A 101 -2.19 7.82 18.01
N SER A 102 -2.51 6.82 18.84
CA SER A 102 -3.91 6.40 19.15
C SER A 102 -4.79 7.54 19.64
N ALA A 103 -4.23 8.52 20.36
CA ALA A 103 -4.96 9.71 20.79
C ALA A 103 -5.60 10.49 19.61
N TYR A 104 -5.07 10.36 18.39
CA TYR A 104 -5.56 11.02 17.18
C TYR A 104 -6.35 10.08 16.25
N ASN A 105 -6.56 8.81 16.64
CA ASN A 105 -7.25 7.82 15.82
C ASN A 105 -8.74 8.19 15.71
N VAL A 106 -9.13 8.72 14.54
CA VAL A 106 -10.51 9.12 14.26
C VAL A 106 -11.47 7.93 14.21
N VAL A 107 -10.96 6.74 13.90
CA VAL A 107 -11.75 5.50 13.84
C VAL A 107 -12.15 5.09 15.26
N GLU A 108 -11.18 4.95 16.17
CA GLU A 108 -11.44 4.65 17.59
C GLU A 108 -12.40 5.65 18.23
N ARG A 109 -12.20 6.96 17.97
CA ARG A 109 -13.10 8.01 18.48
C ARG A 109 -14.52 7.86 17.96
N ARG A 110 -14.71 7.41 16.72
CA ARG A 110 -16.04 7.18 16.14
C ARG A 110 -16.69 5.90 16.69
N MET A 111 -15.89 4.90 17.05
CA MET A 111 -16.38 3.64 17.63
C MET A 111 -16.79 3.78 19.10
N ALA A 112 -16.22 4.73 19.85
CA ALA A 112 -16.45 4.84 21.29
C ALA A 112 -17.94 4.94 21.72
N PRO A 113 -18.79 5.78 21.09
CA PRO A 113 -20.22 5.80 21.40
C PRO A 113 -20.93 4.48 21.09
N LEU A 114 -20.54 3.80 20.00
CA LEU A 114 -21.14 2.52 19.61
C LEU A 114 -20.83 1.40 20.61
N SER A 115 -19.68 1.46 21.29
CA SER A 115 -19.33 0.53 22.36
C SER A 115 -20.18 0.75 23.61
N HIS A 116 -20.60 1.98 23.89
CA HIS A 116 -21.51 2.27 25.00
C HIS A 116 -22.88 1.60 24.79
N ASP A 117 -23.40 1.59 23.56
CA ASP A 117 -24.69 0.97 23.23
C ASP A 117 -24.69 -0.55 23.44
N LEU A 118 -23.51 -1.18 23.37
CA LEU A 118 -23.34 -2.61 23.61
C LEU A 118 -23.08 -2.96 25.08
N ALA A 119 -22.84 -1.97 25.95
CA ALA A 119 -22.48 -2.23 27.34
C ALA A 119 -23.64 -2.92 28.08
N GLY A 120 -23.41 -4.16 28.52
CA GLY A 120 -24.40 -4.97 29.23
C GLY A 120 -25.41 -5.67 28.31
N LEU A 121 -25.26 -5.59 26.99
CA LEU A 121 -26.09 -6.34 26.04
C LEU A 121 -25.78 -7.84 26.13
N ILE A 122 -26.82 -8.65 26.28
CA ILE A 122 -26.74 -10.11 26.29
C ILE A 122 -27.51 -10.63 25.08
N LEU A 123 -26.80 -11.29 24.17
CA LEU A 123 -27.39 -11.91 22.99
C LEU A 123 -27.59 -13.41 23.25
N PRO A 124 -28.82 -13.95 23.11
CA PRO A 124 -29.04 -15.38 23.19
C PRO A 124 -28.39 -16.07 21.99
N HIS A 125 -27.49 -17.03 22.25
CA HIS A 125 -26.85 -17.84 21.21
C HIS A 125 -27.81 -18.82 20.51
N ASP A 126 -28.99 -19.05 21.10
CA ASP A 126 -29.93 -20.12 20.79
C ASP A 126 -31.38 -19.61 20.71
N HIS A 127 -31.59 -18.41 20.15
CA HIS A 127 -32.90 -17.78 20.04
C HIS A 127 -34.00 -18.71 19.47
N PHE A 128 -33.65 -19.60 18.53
CA PHE A 128 -34.55 -20.58 17.93
C PHE A 128 -34.33 -22.02 18.42
N GLY A 129 -33.60 -22.19 19.52
CA GLY A 129 -33.18 -23.47 20.07
C GLY A 129 -31.68 -23.74 19.91
N THR A 130 -31.18 -24.71 20.67
CA THR A 130 -29.75 -25.03 20.68
C THR A 130 -29.31 -25.71 19.39
N HIS A 131 -28.26 -25.15 18.78
CA HIS A 131 -27.54 -25.73 17.65
C HIS A 131 -26.29 -26.50 18.10
N LEU A 132 -26.04 -26.56 19.42
CA LEU A 132 -24.87 -27.14 20.05
C LEU A 132 -25.24 -28.44 20.79
N ASN A 133 -24.29 -29.37 20.87
CA ASN A 133 -24.35 -30.50 21.80
C ASN A 133 -23.82 -30.12 23.20
N ASP A 134 -23.82 -31.09 24.12
CA ASP A 134 -23.35 -30.92 25.50
C ASP A 134 -21.87 -30.52 25.61
N SER A 135 -21.08 -30.74 24.56
CA SER A 135 -19.67 -30.33 24.46
C SER A 135 -19.48 -28.96 23.81
N GLY A 136 -20.56 -28.25 23.48
CA GLY A 136 -20.51 -26.95 22.80
C GLY A 136 -20.12 -27.02 21.31
N VAL A 137 -20.25 -28.19 20.67
CA VAL A 137 -19.96 -28.38 19.25
C VAL A 137 -21.23 -28.24 18.44
N THR A 138 -21.16 -27.51 17.32
CA THR A 138 -22.25 -27.34 16.36
C THR A 138 -22.70 -28.67 15.79
N VAL A 139 -23.96 -29.04 16.05
CA VAL A 139 -24.63 -30.23 15.47
C VAL A 139 -25.65 -29.87 14.40
N ASN A 140 -26.08 -28.61 14.35
CA ASN A 140 -27.02 -28.10 13.35
C ASN A 140 -26.54 -26.75 12.80
N SER A 141 -25.77 -26.80 11.71
CA SER A 141 -25.18 -25.61 11.08
C SER A 141 -26.21 -24.64 10.51
N GLU A 142 -27.37 -25.14 10.06
CA GLU A 142 -28.42 -24.26 9.54
C GLU A 142 -29.08 -23.47 10.67
N LEU A 143 -29.40 -24.15 11.79
CA LEU A 143 -29.93 -23.49 12.98
C LEU A 143 -28.90 -22.52 13.59
N GLU A 144 -27.60 -22.85 13.54
CA GLU A 144 -26.53 -21.94 13.92
C GLU A 144 -26.57 -20.65 13.09
N ARG A 145 -26.63 -20.74 11.75
CA ARG A 145 -26.70 -19.56 10.87
C ARG A 145 -27.92 -18.67 11.19
N ILE A 146 -29.08 -19.26 11.42
CA ILE A 146 -30.30 -18.52 11.74
C ILE A 146 -30.21 -17.86 13.12
N ASN A 147 -29.62 -18.52 14.12
CA ASN A 147 -29.36 -17.94 15.43
C ASN A 147 -28.36 -16.76 15.37
N PHE A 148 -27.26 -16.92 14.63
CA PHE A 148 -26.28 -15.84 14.42
C PHE A 148 -26.88 -14.66 13.66
N LYS A 149 -27.72 -14.92 12.64
CA LYS A 149 -28.48 -13.89 11.95
C LYS A 149 -29.34 -13.10 12.92
N LYS A 150 -30.10 -13.78 13.80
CA LYS A 150 -30.94 -13.08 14.77
C LYS A 150 -30.14 -12.24 15.75
N ALA A 151 -29.01 -12.74 16.24
CA ALA A 151 -28.10 -11.97 17.09
C ALA A 151 -27.58 -10.72 16.36
N GLY A 152 -27.21 -10.85 15.08
CA GLY A 152 -26.76 -9.74 14.24
C GLY A 152 -27.86 -8.72 13.92
N GLU A 153 -29.10 -9.16 13.70
CA GLU A 153 -30.27 -8.30 13.54
C GLU A 153 -30.55 -7.49 14.81
N VAL A 154 -30.46 -8.11 15.99
CA VAL A 154 -30.62 -7.39 17.26
C VAL A 154 -29.54 -6.32 17.43
N LEU A 155 -28.28 -6.61 17.08
CA LEU A 155 -27.21 -5.61 17.09
C LEU A 155 -27.50 -4.45 16.12
N ALA A 156 -27.96 -4.78 14.91
CA ALA A 156 -28.32 -3.77 13.93
C ALA A 156 -29.48 -2.88 14.42
N GLU A 157 -30.51 -3.46 15.05
CA GLU A 157 -31.63 -2.74 15.65
C GLU A 157 -31.15 -1.77 16.75
N VAL A 158 -30.27 -2.22 17.66
CA VAL A 158 -29.70 -1.38 18.72
C VAL A 158 -28.97 -0.18 18.14
N TRP A 159 -28.06 -0.41 17.18
CA TRP A 159 -27.30 0.68 16.58
C TRP A 159 -28.14 1.59 15.69
N CYS A 160 -29.16 1.09 15.00
CA CYS A 160 -30.09 1.95 14.25
C CYS A 160 -30.87 2.92 15.14
N GLY A 161 -31.02 2.61 16.43
CA GLY A 161 -31.60 3.53 17.42
C GLY A 161 -30.67 4.67 17.84
N SER A 162 -29.41 4.65 17.40
CA SER A 162 -28.38 5.57 17.86
C SER A 162 -28.19 6.77 16.93
N VAL A 163 -27.84 7.91 17.52
CA VAL A 163 -27.53 9.16 16.82
C VAL A 163 -26.18 9.66 17.32
N ILE A 164 -25.24 9.88 16.41
CA ILE A 164 -23.88 10.34 16.74
C ILE A 164 -23.65 11.67 16.03
N ASP A 165 -23.36 12.71 16.81
CA ASP A 165 -23.18 14.08 16.34
C ASP A 165 -24.34 14.59 15.47
N GLU A 166 -25.58 14.30 15.88
CA GLU A 166 -26.82 14.64 15.14
C GLU A 166 -27.04 13.87 13.83
N TYR A 167 -26.17 12.91 13.50
CA TYR A 167 -26.32 12.06 12.33
C TYR A 167 -26.82 10.66 12.70
N PRO A 168 -27.69 10.06 11.85
CA PRO A 168 -28.19 8.71 12.09
C PRO A 168 -27.09 7.67 11.92
N VAL A 169 -27.25 6.58 12.66
CA VAL A 169 -26.53 5.33 12.43
C VAL A 169 -27.43 4.40 11.62
N VAL A 170 -26.90 3.86 10.53
CA VAL A 170 -27.53 2.83 9.70
C VAL A 170 -26.78 1.54 9.95
N ALA A 171 -27.46 0.51 10.43
CA ALA A 171 -26.86 -0.79 10.66
C ALA A 171 -27.70 -1.90 10.02
N GLU A 172 -27.03 -2.91 9.46
CA GLU A 172 -27.71 -4.08 8.92
C GLU A 172 -26.89 -5.35 9.14
N TYR A 173 -27.58 -6.49 9.23
CA TYR A 173 -26.92 -7.79 9.19
C TYR A 173 -26.62 -8.18 7.75
N ILE A 174 -25.40 -8.61 7.49
CA ILE A 174 -24.97 -9.10 6.18
C ILE A 174 -25.04 -10.62 6.18
N ASP A 175 -25.89 -11.15 5.30
CA ASP A 175 -25.98 -12.59 5.10
C ASP A 175 -24.65 -13.14 4.55
N PRO A 176 -24.13 -14.25 5.10
CA PRO A 176 -22.92 -14.86 4.60
C PRO A 176 -23.12 -15.37 3.17
N PRO A 177 -22.05 -15.49 2.36
CA PRO A 177 -22.12 -16.16 1.08
C PRO A 177 -22.76 -17.55 1.20
N ALA A 178 -23.44 -18.01 0.15
CA ALA A 178 -23.95 -19.36 0.08
C ALA A 178 -22.76 -20.34 0.12
N SER A 179 -22.75 -21.23 1.11
CA SER A 179 -21.66 -22.20 1.31
C SER A 179 -22.17 -23.61 1.09
N THR A 180 -21.36 -24.47 0.49
CA THR A 180 -21.61 -25.91 0.34
C THR A 180 -21.36 -26.64 1.67
N GLN A 181 -21.87 -27.87 1.84
CA GLN A 181 -21.67 -28.66 3.06
C GLN A 181 -20.19 -28.96 3.36
N ASP A 182 -19.36 -29.15 2.33
CA ASP A 182 -17.93 -29.38 2.50
C ASP A 182 -17.21 -28.09 2.92
N GLU A 183 -17.62 -26.93 2.39
CA GLU A 183 -17.13 -25.62 2.83
C GLU A 183 -17.50 -25.35 4.30
N ILE A 184 -18.68 -25.78 4.76
CA ILE A 184 -19.10 -25.63 6.18
C ILE A 184 -18.17 -26.39 7.12
N ARG A 185 -17.75 -27.62 6.76
CA ARG A 185 -16.78 -28.39 7.59
C ARG A 185 -15.38 -27.77 7.55
N LEU A 186 -14.97 -27.26 6.40
CA LEU A 186 -13.70 -26.52 6.23
C LEU A 186 -13.70 -25.23 7.04
N ILE A 187 -14.85 -24.55 7.18
CA ILE A 187 -14.99 -23.33 8.00
C ILE A 187 -14.63 -23.64 9.45
N ASP A 188 -15.14 -24.72 10.06
CA ASP A 188 -14.81 -25.06 11.46
C ASP A 188 -13.29 -25.30 11.67
N VAL A 189 -12.64 -26.01 10.74
CA VAL A 189 -11.18 -26.24 10.80
C VAL A 189 -10.40 -24.95 10.55
N ASN A 190 -10.82 -24.14 9.59
CA ASN A 190 -10.19 -22.85 9.28
C ASN A 190 -10.37 -21.87 10.44
N VAL A 191 -11.49 -21.88 11.16
CA VAL A 191 -11.68 -21.05 12.36
C VAL A 191 -10.66 -21.44 13.42
N VAL A 192 -10.47 -22.73 13.69
CA VAL A 192 -9.47 -23.19 14.65
C VAL A 192 -8.05 -22.84 14.20
N MET A 193 -7.70 -23.11 12.94
CA MET A 193 -6.37 -22.80 12.39
C MET A 193 -6.09 -21.31 12.35
N ASN A 194 -7.09 -20.49 11.99
CA ASN A 194 -6.93 -19.04 11.98
C ASN A 194 -6.88 -18.46 13.38
N ASN A 195 -7.63 -18.99 14.36
CA ASN A 195 -7.45 -18.57 15.76
C ASN A 195 -6.05 -18.93 16.29
N LEU A 196 -5.46 -20.03 15.81
CA LEU A 196 -4.06 -20.35 16.11
C LEU A 196 -3.10 -19.40 15.37
N LEU A 197 -3.36 -19.09 14.09
CA LEU A 197 -2.57 -18.15 13.31
C LEU A 197 -2.66 -16.72 13.83
N ASP A 198 -3.82 -16.26 14.27
CA ASP A 198 -4.03 -14.94 14.85
C ASP A 198 -3.20 -14.82 16.14
N ARG A 199 -3.15 -15.89 16.96
CA ARG A 199 -2.25 -15.97 18.13
C ARG A 199 -0.76 -15.99 17.75
N VAL A 200 -0.39 -16.68 16.67
CA VAL A 200 0.99 -16.67 16.15
C VAL A 200 1.35 -15.32 15.54
N CYS A 201 0.40 -14.63 14.89
CA CYS A 201 0.58 -13.29 14.36
C CYS A 201 0.74 -12.26 15.50
N GLU A 202 -0.03 -12.39 16.58
CA GLU A 202 0.16 -11.61 17.81
C GLU A 202 1.55 -11.88 18.44
N GLU A 203 2.02 -13.13 18.41
CA GLU A 203 3.40 -13.49 18.82
C GLU A 203 4.47 -12.93 17.86
N GLU A 204 4.21 -12.82 16.55
CA GLU A 204 5.10 -12.13 15.59
C GLU A 204 5.10 -10.60 15.76
N GLU A 205 3.99 -10.02 16.24
CA GLU A 205 3.88 -8.60 16.60
C GLU A 205 4.64 -8.26 17.89
N THR A 206 4.82 -9.23 18.80
CA THR A 206 5.85 -9.17 19.84
C THR A 206 7.18 -9.66 19.28
N GLU A 207 7.97 -8.80 18.64
CA GLU A 207 9.26 -9.16 18.03
C GLU A 207 10.11 -10.10 18.95
N GLU A 208 10.13 -11.41 18.65
CA GLU A 208 11.02 -12.35 19.34
C GLU A 208 12.50 -11.98 19.07
N PRO A 209 13.41 -12.19 20.05
CA PRO A 209 14.80 -11.74 19.96
C PRO A 209 15.56 -12.36 18.78
N ILE A 210 16.28 -11.48 18.07
CA ILE A 210 17.06 -11.66 16.82
C ILE A 210 17.94 -12.93 16.80
N GLU A 211 18.40 -13.44 17.94
CA GLU A 211 19.34 -14.57 18.03
C GLU A 211 18.73 -15.94 17.67
N ARG A 212 17.43 -16.16 17.88
CA ARG A 212 16.77 -17.43 17.45
C ARG A 212 16.57 -17.49 15.94
N ARG A 213 16.35 -16.35 15.30
CA ARG A 213 16.10 -16.26 13.86
C ARG A 213 17.36 -16.64 13.06
N ILE A 214 18.55 -16.26 13.52
CA ILE A 214 19.82 -16.58 12.84
C ILE A 214 20.06 -18.10 12.83
N ARG A 215 19.86 -18.80 13.95
CA ARG A 215 20.05 -20.26 14.03
C ARG A 215 19.09 -21.07 13.15
N GLN A 216 17.81 -20.69 13.10
CA GLN A 216 16.81 -21.42 12.28
C GLN A 216 16.92 -21.09 10.79
N THR A 217 17.38 -19.88 10.43
CA THR A 217 17.56 -19.50 9.03
C THR A 217 18.78 -20.22 8.42
N ASP A 218 19.84 -20.42 9.19
CA ASP A 218 21.02 -21.18 8.75
C ASP A 218 20.70 -22.68 8.54
N GLU A 219 19.92 -23.30 9.43
CA GLU A 219 19.47 -24.68 9.24
C GLU A 219 18.50 -24.81 8.04
N TYR A 220 17.58 -23.86 7.86
CA TYR A 220 16.61 -23.87 6.75
C TYR A 220 17.26 -23.67 5.37
N TYR A 221 18.28 -22.79 5.27
CA TYR A 221 18.97 -22.52 4.00
C TYR A 221 20.01 -23.60 3.66
N GLN A 222 20.66 -24.23 4.64
CA GLN A 222 21.63 -25.29 4.35
C GLN A 222 20.98 -26.60 3.90
N GLU A 223 19.79 -26.94 4.39
CA GLU A 223 19.13 -28.22 4.06
C GLU A 223 18.40 -28.22 2.71
N LYS A 224 17.99 -27.06 2.16
CA LYS A 224 17.16 -26.99 0.94
C LYS A 224 17.88 -26.56 -0.35
N VAL A 225 19.15 -26.16 -0.29
CA VAL A 225 19.92 -25.78 -1.49
C VAL A 225 20.44 -27.02 -2.27
N ARG A 226 20.21 -28.24 -1.79
CA ARG A 226 20.52 -29.48 -2.53
C ARG A 226 19.38 -30.50 -2.54
N ALA A 227 18.30 -30.19 -3.26
CA ALA A 227 17.58 -31.17 -4.08
C ALA A 227 16.38 -30.51 -4.79
N PRO A 228 16.25 -30.63 -6.12
CA PRO A 228 14.96 -30.42 -6.77
C PRO A 228 13.99 -31.47 -6.22
N ARG A 229 12.85 -31.05 -5.67
CA ARG A 229 11.76 -31.96 -5.32
C ARG A 229 11.15 -32.48 -6.62
N ILE A 230 11.52 -33.70 -7.01
CA ILE A 230 10.77 -34.48 -7.99
C ILE A 230 9.55 -35.01 -7.25
N THR A 231 8.40 -34.35 -7.43
CA THR A 231 7.10 -34.96 -7.16
C THR A 231 6.68 -35.75 -8.41
N SER A 232 6.15 -36.94 -8.21
CA SER A 232 5.80 -37.91 -9.25
C SER A 232 4.55 -37.56 -10.06
N ASP A 233 4.18 -36.28 -10.16
CA ASP A 233 3.13 -35.80 -11.05
C ASP A 233 3.57 -34.46 -11.64
N GLY A 234 3.68 -34.43 -12.97
CA GLY A 234 4.38 -33.44 -13.76
C GLY A 234 3.65 -32.11 -13.96
N ASP A 235 3.18 -31.47 -12.89
CA ASP A 235 2.76 -30.07 -12.93
C ASP A 235 3.75 -29.20 -12.16
N LEU A 236 4.64 -28.57 -12.92
CA LEU A 236 5.40 -27.42 -12.47
C LEU A 236 4.40 -26.35 -12.03
N LEU A 237 4.19 -26.19 -10.71
CA LEU A 237 3.59 -24.98 -10.16
C LEU A 237 4.46 -23.80 -10.60
N ARG A 238 4.10 -23.17 -11.72
CA ARG A 238 4.54 -21.81 -12.04
C ARG A 238 4.13 -20.95 -10.85
N ASP A 239 5.08 -20.22 -10.27
CA ASP A 239 4.88 -19.15 -9.29
C ASP A 239 3.87 -18.12 -9.84
N THR A 240 2.58 -18.41 -9.78
CA THR A 240 1.53 -17.45 -10.10
C THR A 240 1.41 -16.48 -8.93
N PRO A 241 1.54 -15.16 -9.16
CA PRO A 241 1.39 -14.20 -8.09
C PRO A 241 -0.01 -14.30 -7.49
N LYS A 242 -0.10 -14.37 -6.16
CA LYS A 242 -1.37 -14.46 -5.41
C LYS A 242 -2.37 -13.36 -5.78
N TYR A 243 -1.87 -12.19 -6.19
CA TYR A 243 -2.65 -11.05 -6.64
C TYR A 243 -2.19 -10.63 -8.03
N ASP A 244 -3.14 -10.45 -8.94
CA ASP A 244 -2.90 -9.84 -10.25
C ASP A 244 -2.83 -8.31 -10.08
N ILE A 245 -1.60 -7.80 -9.95
CA ILE A 245 -1.31 -6.38 -9.80
C ILE A 245 -0.50 -5.92 -11.00
N ASP A 246 -1.07 -4.98 -11.75
CA ASP A 246 -0.37 -4.27 -12.82
C ASP A 246 0.67 -3.32 -12.21
N GLU A 247 1.90 -3.81 -12.11
CA GLU A 247 3.04 -3.10 -11.55
C GLU A 247 3.40 -1.85 -12.36
N TYR A 248 3.22 -1.87 -13.68
CA TYR A 248 3.47 -0.72 -14.56
C TYR A 248 2.47 0.40 -14.32
N TRP A 249 1.18 0.05 -14.22
CA TRP A 249 0.15 1.00 -13.84
C TRP A 249 0.40 1.57 -12.44
N CYS A 250 0.80 0.72 -11.49
CA CYS A 250 1.14 1.15 -10.13
C CYS A 250 2.29 2.16 -10.10
N ALA A 251 3.34 1.97 -10.91
CA ALA A 251 4.47 2.91 -10.96
C ALA A 251 4.05 4.34 -11.32
N THR A 252 2.96 4.49 -12.10
CA THR A 252 2.44 5.81 -12.49
C THR A 252 1.40 6.36 -11.51
N HIS A 253 0.58 5.51 -10.89
CA HIS A 253 -0.63 5.93 -10.17
C HIS A 253 -0.56 5.78 -8.66
N VAL A 254 0.35 4.94 -8.15
CA VAL A 254 0.33 4.49 -6.76
C VAL A 254 1.59 4.93 -6.03
N LEU A 255 1.40 5.61 -4.91
CA LEU A 255 2.39 5.76 -3.85
C LEU A 255 1.92 4.92 -2.66
N GLN A 256 2.59 3.79 -2.44
CA GLN A 256 2.29 2.87 -1.34
C GLN A 256 3.43 2.92 -0.33
N THR A 257 3.08 2.98 0.96
CA THR A 257 4.02 3.07 2.07
C THR A 257 3.57 2.15 3.22
N GLN A 258 4.20 2.23 4.40
CA GLN A 258 3.81 1.43 5.55
C GLN A 258 2.43 1.85 6.05
N TYR A 259 2.15 3.15 6.04
CA TYR A 259 0.95 3.73 6.69
C TYR A 259 -0.01 4.42 5.71
N THR A 260 0.36 4.53 4.43
CA THR A 260 -0.51 5.14 3.41
C THR A 260 -0.47 4.42 2.06
N ILE A 261 -1.64 4.33 1.42
CA ILE A 261 -1.80 4.17 -0.02
C ILE A 261 -2.34 5.50 -0.56
N GLN A 262 -1.71 6.04 -1.60
CA GLN A 262 -2.21 7.14 -2.40
C GLN A 262 -2.36 6.64 -3.85
N ILE A 263 -3.56 6.69 -4.41
CA ILE A 263 -3.83 6.37 -5.81
C ILE A 263 -4.35 7.63 -6.48
N ILE A 264 -3.56 8.20 -7.39
CA ILE A 264 -3.85 9.47 -8.02
C ILE A 264 -3.93 9.29 -9.53
N ARG A 265 -4.93 9.91 -10.16
CA ARG A 265 -5.08 10.01 -11.61
C ARG A 265 -3.84 10.62 -12.27
N CYS A 266 -3.46 10.14 -13.44
CA CYS A 266 -2.38 10.75 -14.23
C CYS A 266 -2.92 11.78 -15.23
N ASN A 267 -2.03 12.59 -15.82
CA ASN A 267 -2.41 13.60 -16.81
C ASN A 267 -2.69 13.03 -18.21
N SER A 268 -2.46 11.73 -18.41
CA SER A 268 -2.77 11.08 -19.69
C SER A 268 -4.27 10.84 -19.82
N ILE A 269 -4.89 11.54 -20.77
CA ILE A 269 -6.32 11.40 -21.09
C ILE A 269 -6.62 9.99 -21.61
N SER A 270 -5.71 9.36 -22.37
CA SER A 270 -5.91 7.98 -22.83
C SER A 270 -5.83 6.95 -21.70
N CYS A 271 -5.12 7.27 -20.61
CA CYS A 271 -5.00 6.38 -19.47
C CYS A 271 -6.16 6.53 -18.47
N CYS A 272 -6.44 7.76 -18.03
CA CYS A 272 -7.42 8.02 -16.98
C CYS A 272 -8.66 8.78 -17.45
N GLY A 273 -8.60 9.49 -18.58
CA GLY A 273 -9.61 10.48 -18.96
C GLY A 273 -9.42 11.83 -18.28
N PRO A 274 -10.33 12.79 -18.50
CA PRO A 274 -10.22 14.14 -17.93
C PRO A 274 -10.37 14.14 -16.41
N TRP A 275 -9.74 15.10 -15.73
CA TRP A 275 -9.92 15.34 -14.30
C TRP A 275 -11.35 15.80 -14.00
N ARG A 276 -11.93 15.31 -12.89
CA ARG A 276 -13.26 15.72 -12.42
C ARG A 276 -13.21 16.83 -11.37
N SER A 277 -12.04 17.08 -10.79
CA SER A 277 -11.77 18.05 -9.74
C SER A 277 -10.59 18.94 -10.12
N ASN A 278 -10.41 20.04 -9.37
CA ASN A 278 -9.23 20.90 -9.45
C ASN A 278 -8.03 20.35 -8.68
N TYR A 279 -8.01 19.06 -8.32
CA TYR A 279 -6.97 18.45 -7.48
C TYR A 279 -5.55 18.76 -8.00
N ILE A 280 -5.31 18.61 -9.30
CA ILE A 280 -3.99 18.86 -9.90
C ILE A 280 -3.54 20.32 -9.84
N GLN A 281 -4.46 21.27 -9.69
CA GLN A 281 -4.14 22.69 -9.50
C GLN A 281 -3.62 22.97 -8.08
N VAL A 282 -4.06 22.18 -7.11
CA VAL A 282 -3.66 22.28 -5.69
C VAL A 282 -2.41 21.43 -5.43
N PHE A 283 -2.35 20.24 -6.02
CA PHE A 283 -1.26 19.27 -5.89
C PHE A 283 -0.62 19.02 -7.27
N PRO A 284 0.19 19.96 -7.78
CA PRO A 284 0.78 19.86 -9.12
C PRO A 284 1.68 18.62 -9.27
N HIS A 285 2.21 18.11 -8.16
CA HIS A 285 3.05 16.91 -8.10
C HIS A 285 2.26 15.61 -7.85
N ARG A 286 0.92 15.66 -7.91
CA ARG A 286 -0.05 14.57 -7.74
C ARG A 286 -0.08 13.94 -6.34
N PHE A 287 1.03 13.47 -5.81
CA PHE A 287 1.08 12.82 -4.50
C PHE A 287 1.29 13.83 -3.37
N LEU A 288 0.83 13.48 -2.17
CA LEU A 288 1.06 14.28 -0.97
C LEU A 288 2.54 14.26 -0.59
N PRO A 289 3.14 15.42 -0.22
CA PRO A 289 4.51 15.47 0.29
C PRO A 289 4.67 14.68 1.58
N ALA A 290 5.86 14.11 1.76
CA ALA A 290 6.25 13.43 3.00
C ALA A 290 6.06 14.35 4.23
N PRO A 291 5.53 13.85 5.36
CA PRO A 291 5.60 14.56 6.64
C PRO A 291 7.05 14.75 7.08
N VAL A 292 7.52 16.00 7.05
CA VAL A 292 8.87 16.39 7.47
C VAL A 292 8.83 17.41 8.60
N PRO A 293 9.80 17.35 9.54
CA PRO A 293 9.94 18.35 10.58
C PRO A 293 10.53 19.65 10.02
N PHE A 294 10.06 20.78 10.54
CA PHE A 294 10.55 22.12 10.26
C PHE A 294 10.99 22.82 11.53
N GLU A 295 11.87 23.80 11.39
CA GLU A 295 12.30 24.71 12.44
C GLU A 295 12.16 26.17 11.98
N ARG A 296 12.08 27.08 12.96
CA ARG A 296 12.08 28.52 12.69
C ARG A 296 13.50 29.06 12.87
N THR A 297 14.07 29.56 11.78
CA THR A 297 15.37 30.22 11.76
C THR A 297 15.19 31.74 11.63
N PRO A 298 16.23 32.54 11.94
CA PRO A 298 16.21 33.98 11.64
C PRO A 298 15.99 34.32 10.16
N ARG A 299 16.18 33.36 9.24
CA ARG A 299 15.97 33.52 7.79
C ARG A 299 14.61 33.00 7.31
N GLY A 300 13.75 32.52 8.21
CA GLY A 300 12.45 31.94 7.89
C GLY A 300 12.32 30.48 8.34
N ILE A 301 11.36 29.77 7.76
CA ILE A 301 11.13 28.34 8.04
C ILE A 301 12.13 27.51 7.23
N ALA A 302 12.84 26.61 7.90
CA ALA A 302 13.74 25.64 7.29
C ALA A 302 13.32 24.22 7.70
N MET A 303 13.71 23.22 6.92
CA MET A 303 13.52 21.81 7.30
C MET A 303 14.50 21.47 8.43
N ALA A 304 14.05 20.80 9.48
CA ALA A 304 14.89 20.44 10.62
C ALA A 304 15.68 19.16 10.33
N GLU A 305 16.94 19.11 10.77
CA GLU A 305 17.78 17.91 10.66
C GLU A 305 17.32 16.77 11.59
N ARG A 306 16.65 17.13 12.69
CA ARG A 306 16.19 16.19 13.72
C ARG A 306 14.75 16.48 14.12
N ASP A 307 13.98 15.42 14.33
CA ASP A 307 12.57 15.41 14.68
C ASP A 307 12.28 15.65 16.17
N TYR A 308 13.30 15.61 17.04
CA TYR A 308 13.17 15.75 18.50
C TYR A 308 14.02 16.90 19.07
N GLN A 309 13.88 18.13 18.54
CA GLN A 309 14.52 19.32 19.08
C GLN A 309 13.50 20.39 19.49
N LYS A 310 13.83 21.19 20.50
CA LYS A 310 12.97 22.27 21.00
C LYS A 310 12.80 23.33 19.90
N GLY A 311 11.55 23.58 19.49
CA GLY A 311 11.23 24.53 18.41
C GLY A 311 10.99 23.88 17.04
N VAL A 312 11.17 22.56 16.94
CA VAL A 312 10.80 21.78 15.76
C VAL A 312 9.30 21.49 15.75
N PHE A 313 8.69 21.54 14.57
CA PHE A 313 7.27 21.28 14.37
C PHE A 313 7.03 20.58 13.03
N TYR A 314 5.97 19.77 12.93
CA TYR A 314 5.52 19.23 11.64
C TYR A 314 4.63 20.26 10.96
N GLY A 315 4.97 20.62 9.74
CA GLY A 315 4.23 21.62 8.97
C GLY A 315 2.86 21.12 8.55
N SER A 316 1.90 22.03 8.42
CA SER A 316 0.60 21.73 7.83
C SER A 316 0.76 21.20 6.40
N LEU A 317 -0.27 20.55 5.85
CA LEU A 317 -0.21 20.08 4.46
C LEU A 317 0.14 21.21 3.48
N ILE A 318 -0.43 22.41 3.66
CA ILE A 318 -0.13 23.57 2.81
C ILE A 318 1.34 23.99 2.93
N GLN A 319 1.89 24.03 4.14
CA GLN A 319 3.32 24.31 4.34
C GLN A 319 4.16 23.25 3.61
N ARG A 320 3.84 21.97 3.78
CA ARG A 320 4.58 20.88 3.12
C ARG A 320 4.50 20.95 1.59
N ILE A 321 3.37 21.38 1.02
CA ILE A 321 3.24 21.60 -0.43
C ILE A 321 4.19 22.71 -0.90
N GLN A 322 4.33 23.81 -0.14
CA GLN A 322 5.27 24.89 -0.48
C GLN A 322 6.73 24.44 -0.49
N PHE A 323 7.07 23.41 0.29
CA PHE A 323 8.39 22.80 0.33
C PHE A 323 8.50 21.52 -0.51
N HIS A 324 7.46 21.17 -1.27
CA HIS A 324 7.49 19.98 -2.12
C HIS A 324 8.57 20.16 -3.21
N GLY A 325 9.53 19.23 -3.27
CA GLY A 325 10.68 19.32 -4.19
C GLY A 325 11.91 20.03 -3.62
N VAL A 326 11.89 20.49 -2.36
CA VAL A 326 13.10 20.94 -1.67
C VAL A 326 13.90 19.72 -1.23
N VAL A 327 15.02 19.48 -1.90
CA VAL A 327 15.94 18.37 -1.64
C VAL A 327 16.61 18.57 -0.28
N MET A 328 16.61 17.54 0.57
CA MET A 328 17.40 17.54 1.80
C MET A 328 18.89 17.57 1.47
N GLN A 329 19.61 18.62 1.90
CA GLN A 329 21.07 18.55 1.91
C GLN A 329 21.46 17.40 2.86
N HIS A 330 22.28 16.47 2.36
CA HIS A 330 22.79 15.27 3.04
C HIS A 330 21.96 13.97 2.98
N THR A 331 20.87 13.90 2.21
CA THR A 331 20.30 12.60 1.80
C THR A 331 20.84 12.19 0.44
N GLN A 332 21.37 10.97 0.30
CA GLN A 332 21.76 10.39 -1.01
C GLN A 332 20.56 10.09 -1.94
N ASN A 333 19.36 10.60 -1.63
CA ASN A 333 18.12 10.39 -2.36
C ASN A 333 17.51 11.75 -2.72
N ASP A 334 17.18 11.95 -3.99
CA ASP A 334 16.52 13.16 -4.48
C ASP A 334 15.04 13.26 -4.03
N VAL A 335 14.45 12.13 -3.60
CA VAL A 335 13.07 12.03 -3.10
C VAL A 335 13.08 11.36 -1.73
N LEU A 336 12.53 12.06 -0.73
CA LEU A 336 12.39 11.53 0.63
C LEU A 336 11.25 10.50 0.67
N PRO A 337 11.47 9.28 1.21
CA PRO A 337 10.38 8.35 1.49
C PRO A 337 9.30 9.01 2.33
N PHE A 338 8.01 8.76 2.02
CA PHE A 338 6.91 9.40 2.74
C PHE A 338 6.96 9.13 4.25
N ASP A 339 7.29 7.90 4.66
CA ASP A 339 7.40 7.50 6.08
C ASP A 339 8.79 7.75 6.68
N PHE A 340 9.64 8.57 6.06
CA PHE A 340 11.05 8.72 6.50
C PHE A 340 11.19 9.12 7.98
N CYS A 341 10.30 9.98 8.46
CA CYS A 341 10.30 10.45 9.85
C CYS A 341 9.58 9.51 10.83
N CYS A 342 9.06 8.37 10.37
CA CYS A 342 8.39 7.40 11.24
C CYS A 342 9.43 6.50 11.92
N ALA A 343 9.54 6.58 13.24
CA ALA A 343 10.53 5.84 14.03
C ALA A 343 10.45 4.31 13.82
N SER A 344 9.23 3.79 13.63
CA SER A 344 8.93 2.37 13.43
C SER A 344 9.52 1.77 12.14
N VAL A 345 9.71 2.58 11.08
CA VAL A 345 10.22 2.07 9.79
C VAL A 345 11.70 2.38 9.57
N ARG A 346 12.33 3.17 10.45
CA ARG A 346 13.68 3.73 10.24
C ARG A 346 14.75 2.67 9.94
N LYS A 347 14.68 1.52 10.61
CA LYS A 347 15.60 0.39 10.41
C LYS A 347 15.41 -0.28 9.05
N GLU A 348 14.17 -0.30 8.56
CA GLU A 348 13.76 -0.98 7.33
C GLU A 348 13.87 -0.10 6.08
N LEU A 349 13.95 1.23 6.23
CA LEU A 349 14.00 2.19 5.12
C LEU A 349 15.04 1.81 4.07
N LYS A 350 16.26 1.46 4.48
CA LYS A 350 17.33 1.09 3.54
C LYS A 350 16.97 -0.13 2.68
N ARG A 351 16.33 -1.13 3.28
CA ARG A 351 15.93 -2.39 2.61
C ARG A 351 14.67 -2.23 1.75
N ARG A 352 13.92 -1.15 1.99
CA ARG A 352 12.62 -0.87 1.37
C ARG A 352 12.66 0.29 0.38
N VAL A 353 13.84 0.83 0.07
CA VAL A 353 14.02 1.82 -1.00
C VAL A 353 14.68 1.14 -2.19
N CYS A 354 14.04 1.23 -3.36
CA CYS A 354 14.58 0.66 -4.58
C CYS A 354 15.93 1.32 -4.92
N SER A 355 16.96 0.53 -5.19
CA SER A 355 18.29 1.06 -5.52
C SER A 355 18.33 1.80 -6.87
N ILE A 356 17.44 1.45 -7.80
CA ILE A 356 17.36 2.02 -9.16
C ILE A 356 16.57 3.33 -9.16
N CYS A 357 15.28 3.30 -8.83
CA CYS A 357 14.41 4.48 -8.94
C CYS A 357 14.22 5.24 -7.61
N LYS A 358 14.85 4.79 -6.52
CA LYS A 358 14.75 5.39 -5.18
C LYS A 358 13.34 5.44 -4.58
N GLN A 359 12.38 4.73 -5.18
CA GLN A 359 11.01 4.63 -4.65
C GLN A 359 10.98 3.74 -3.40
N TYR A 360 10.27 4.20 -2.35
CA TYR A 360 9.97 3.38 -1.18
C TYR A 360 8.87 2.37 -1.47
N ILE A 361 9.12 1.09 -1.17
CA ILE A 361 8.22 -0.04 -1.36
C ILE A 361 8.06 -0.76 -0.02
N PRO A 362 6.85 -0.80 0.57
CA PRO A 362 6.67 -1.15 1.98
C PRO A 362 6.71 -2.65 2.28
N SER A 363 6.86 -3.51 1.27
CA SER A 363 7.02 -4.96 1.47
C SER A 363 8.09 -5.55 0.56
N ALA A 364 8.85 -6.51 1.08
CA ALA A 364 9.87 -7.23 0.31
C ALA A 364 9.26 -7.96 -0.90
N TYR A 365 8.04 -8.49 -0.74
CA TYR A 365 7.29 -9.11 -1.85
C TYR A 365 7.04 -8.13 -3.00
N ARG A 366 6.55 -6.91 -2.70
CA ARG A 366 6.36 -5.86 -3.71
C ARG A 366 7.68 -5.38 -4.27
N MET A 367 8.74 -5.29 -3.46
CA MET A 367 10.07 -4.91 -3.94
C MET A 367 10.60 -5.91 -4.99
N LYS A 368 10.43 -7.22 -4.76
CA LYS A 368 10.78 -8.27 -5.73
C LYS A 368 10.02 -8.10 -7.06
N ASN A 369 8.73 -7.79 -7.02
CA ASN A 369 7.94 -7.56 -8.23
C ASN A 369 8.30 -6.24 -8.92
N HIS A 370 8.57 -5.19 -8.15
CA HIS A 370 8.99 -3.89 -8.65
C HIS A 370 10.29 -3.98 -9.47
N TYR A 371 11.26 -4.79 -9.04
CA TYR A 371 12.49 -5.02 -9.81
C TYR A 371 12.27 -5.68 -11.17
N LYS A 372 11.17 -6.43 -11.35
CA LYS A 372 10.81 -6.98 -12.68
C LYS A 372 10.45 -5.88 -13.68
N ILE A 373 9.90 -4.75 -13.21
CA ILE A 373 9.60 -3.60 -14.08
C ILE A 373 10.91 -3.03 -14.64
N HIS A 374 11.92 -2.84 -13.77
CA HIS A 374 13.24 -2.34 -14.18
C HIS A 374 13.91 -3.31 -15.15
N GLN A 375 13.77 -4.62 -14.92
CA GLN A 375 14.26 -5.64 -15.84
C GLN A 375 13.62 -5.54 -17.22
N GLN A 376 12.30 -5.31 -17.29
CA GLN A 376 11.56 -5.16 -18.54
C GLN A 376 11.92 -3.85 -19.25
N GLN A 377 12.00 -2.73 -18.54
CA GLN A 377 12.40 -1.44 -19.11
C GLN A 377 13.84 -1.47 -19.64
N TYR A 378 14.75 -2.14 -18.94
CA TYR A 378 16.12 -2.36 -19.41
C TYR A 378 16.14 -3.21 -20.68
N ALA A 379 15.37 -4.31 -20.72
CA ALA A 379 15.27 -5.16 -21.90
C ALA A 379 14.68 -4.42 -23.11
N SER A 380 13.65 -3.58 -22.91
CA SER A 380 13.10 -2.72 -23.97
C SER A 380 14.12 -1.71 -24.49
N ASN A 381 14.83 -1.03 -23.58
CA ASN A 381 15.85 -0.05 -23.97
C ASN A 381 17.07 -0.67 -24.68
N CYS A 382 17.40 -1.94 -24.40
CA CYS A 382 18.44 -2.66 -25.14
C CYS A 382 18.00 -3.03 -26.56
N LEU A 383 16.72 -3.36 -26.76
CA LEU A 383 16.20 -3.69 -28.10
C LEU A 383 16.08 -2.45 -29.00
N ASP A 384 15.76 -1.28 -28.43
CA ASP A 384 15.73 -0.02 -29.18
C ASP A 384 17.13 0.44 -29.63
N TYR A 385 18.20 0.03 -28.93
CA TYR A 385 19.58 0.32 -29.32
C TYR A 385 20.10 -0.57 -30.45
N ASP A 386 19.56 -1.78 -30.59
CA ASP A 386 19.93 -2.70 -31.67
C ASP A 386 19.23 -2.34 -33.00
N ASP A 387 17.99 -1.80 -32.96
CA ASP A 387 17.25 -1.44 -34.18
C ASP A 387 17.82 -0.17 -34.88
N ASP A 388 18.37 0.77 -34.11
CA ASP A 388 19.08 1.94 -34.66
C ASP A 388 20.48 1.62 -35.21
N MET A 389 21.05 0.45 -34.87
CA MET A 389 22.33 -0.01 -35.45
C MET A 389 22.15 -0.90 -36.69
N PHE A 390 20.98 -1.49 -36.91
CA PHE A 390 20.73 -2.41 -38.03
C PHE A 390 19.99 -1.82 -39.23
N SER A 391 19.61 -0.54 -39.20
CA SER A 391 18.97 0.13 -40.35
C SER A 391 19.95 0.76 -41.37
N ASN A 392 21.26 0.58 -41.21
CA ASN A 392 22.27 1.23 -42.05
C ASN A 392 23.24 0.30 -42.81
N GLU A 393 22.84 -0.95 -43.10
CA GLU A 393 23.59 -1.80 -44.03
C GLU A 393 22.65 -2.56 -44.97
N ASN A 394 22.26 -1.92 -46.07
CA ASN A 394 21.99 -2.62 -47.34
C ASN A 394 21.93 -1.61 -48.49
N SER A 395 23.04 -1.49 -49.23
CA SER A 395 23.08 -1.37 -50.71
C SER A 395 24.49 -1.02 -51.18
N THR A 396 25.42 -1.98 -51.20
CA THR A 396 26.61 -1.90 -52.05
C THR A 396 26.34 -2.65 -53.36
N GLY A 397 26.24 -1.91 -54.45
CA GLY A 397 26.09 -2.45 -55.80
C GLY A 397 26.44 -1.41 -56.86
N ALA A 398 27.73 -1.32 -57.17
CA ALA A 398 28.35 -0.97 -58.46
C ALA A 398 28.15 0.43 -59.11
N GLU A 399 29.31 0.96 -59.55
CA GLU A 399 29.58 1.85 -60.70
C GLU A 399 29.49 3.40 -60.58
N GLN A 400 30.69 3.99 -60.42
CA GLN A 400 31.33 5.07 -61.21
C GLN A 400 30.54 6.32 -61.69
N ASN A 401 31.10 7.49 -61.29
CA ASN A 401 31.42 8.72 -62.07
C ASN A 401 30.75 10.04 -61.60
N GLY A 402 31.59 11.09 -61.51
CA GLY A 402 31.25 12.44 -62.00
C GLY A 402 30.87 13.54 -60.99
N GLU A 403 31.87 14.36 -60.63
CA GLU A 403 31.93 15.83 -60.59
C GLU A 403 30.69 16.76 -60.34
N GLU A 404 30.97 17.75 -59.47
CA GLU A 404 30.63 19.20 -59.50
C GLU A 404 29.28 19.77 -58.97
N ASP A 405 29.43 20.56 -57.89
CA ASP A 405 28.89 21.90 -57.55
C ASP A 405 27.46 22.33 -57.93
N THR A 406 26.66 22.77 -56.93
CA THR A 406 26.14 24.16 -56.77
C THR A 406 25.09 24.35 -55.65
N ASP A 407 25.40 25.27 -54.72
CA ASP A 407 24.60 26.31 -54.04
C ASP A 407 23.12 26.17 -53.56
N MET A 408 22.98 26.45 -52.24
CA MET A 408 22.12 27.47 -51.57
C MET A 408 20.68 27.18 -51.03
N LEU A 409 20.58 27.41 -49.69
CA LEU A 409 19.46 27.90 -48.84
C LEU A 409 18.32 26.91 -48.50
N SER A 410 17.83 26.71 -47.27
CA SER A 410 17.78 27.46 -45.99
C SER A 410 17.39 26.44 -44.88
N ASN A 411 17.92 26.46 -43.66
CA ASN A 411 17.42 27.26 -42.53
C ASN A 411 18.36 27.09 -41.31
N GLN A 412 18.68 28.21 -40.66
CA GLN A 412 19.44 28.27 -39.41
C GLN A 412 18.54 27.99 -38.20
N ARG A 413 19.07 27.29 -37.18
CA ARG A 413 19.40 27.88 -35.85
C ARG A 413 20.21 26.91 -34.96
N PRO A 414 20.98 27.43 -33.98
CA PRO A 414 22.27 26.84 -33.56
C PRO A 414 22.40 26.49 -32.05
N LEU A 415 23.38 25.60 -31.76
CA LEU A 415 24.33 25.55 -30.60
C LEU A 415 23.80 25.29 -29.17
N PRO A 416 24.65 24.99 -28.15
CA PRO A 416 26.05 24.50 -28.12
C PRO A 416 26.36 23.36 -27.10
N ALA A 417 27.61 22.90 -27.17
CA ALA A 417 28.33 21.92 -26.35
C ALA A 417 28.52 22.26 -24.85
N ILE A 418 28.71 21.22 -24.02
CA ILE A 418 29.58 21.25 -22.82
C ILE A 418 30.37 19.94 -22.70
N SER A 419 31.64 20.13 -22.38
CA SER A 419 32.79 19.25 -22.15
C SER A 419 32.72 18.32 -20.93
N ASN A 420 33.39 17.17 -21.06
CA ASN A 420 33.91 16.33 -19.96
C ASN A 420 34.88 17.13 -19.04
N PRO A 421 35.08 16.79 -17.73
CA PRO A 421 35.72 15.51 -17.39
C PRO A 421 35.38 14.83 -16.04
N SER A 422 35.58 13.50 -16.07
CA SER A 422 36.12 12.62 -15.02
C SER A 422 35.31 12.35 -13.75
N GLY A 423 34.86 11.09 -13.59
CA GLY A 423 34.71 10.48 -12.27
C GLY A 423 33.60 9.45 -12.03
N ASN A 424 32.93 8.88 -13.04
CA ASN A 424 32.02 7.75 -12.79
C ASN A 424 32.49 6.52 -13.57
N GLY A 425 33.13 5.60 -12.85
CA GLY A 425 33.42 4.27 -13.34
C GLY A 425 32.11 3.56 -13.69
N VAL A 426 31.92 3.33 -14.98
CA VAL A 426 30.90 2.40 -15.47
C VAL A 426 31.37 1.01 -15.09
N VAL A 427 30.69 0.39 -14.13
CA VAL A 427 30.87 -1.04 -13.86
C VAL A 427 29.94 -1.80 -14.79
N ILE A 428 30.53 -2.48 -15.77
CA ILE A 428 29.84 -3.44 -16.61
C ILE A 428 29.68 -4.72 -15.79
N PHE A 429 28.45 -5.05 -15.40
CA PHE A 429 28.15 -6.29 -14.68
C PHE A 429 27.64 -7.34 -15.66
N SER A 430 28.32 -8.49 -15.74
CA SER A 430 28.04 -9.53 -16.72
C SER A 430 26.97 -10.54 -16.29
N ASP A 431 26.39 -10.46 -15.09
CA ASP A 431 25.30 -11.36 -14.70
C ASP A 431 24.41 -10.83 -13.56
N MET A 432 23.09 -10.88 -13.76
CA MET A 432 22.07 -10.32 -12.86
C MET A 432 21.90 -11.11 -11.55
N LEU A 433 22.43 -12.34 -11.47
CA LEU A 433 22.48 -13.13 -10.23
C LEU A 433 23.51 -12.59 -9.23
N ASP A 434 24.56 -11.91 -9.70
CA ASP A 434 25.51 -11.23 -8.81
C ASP A 434 24.91 -9.96 -8.20
N TRP A 435 23.92 -9.35 -8.86
CA TRP A 435 23.18 -8.18 -8.37
C TRP A 435 22.33 -8.49 -7.13
N LEU A 436 21.71 -9.67 -7.06
CA LEU A 436 20.97 -10.14 -5.89
C LEU A 436 21.88 -10.63 -4.75
N LYS A 437 23.12 -11.03 -5.04
CA LYS A 437 24.07 -11.55 -4.03
C LYS A 437 24.88 -10.45 -3.35
N SER A 438 25.33 -9.46 -4.12
CA SER A 438 26.14 -8.34 -3.62
C SER A 438 25.50 -7.62 -2.43
N ASP A 439 24.18 -7.41 -2.48
CA ASP A 439 23.44 -6.68 -1.44
C ASP A 439 23.23 -7.47 -0.13
N PHE A 440 23.41 -8.80 -0.15
CA PHE A 440 23.35 -9.64 1.06
C PHE A 440 24.74 -9.90 1.66
N GLU A 441 25.80 -10.00 0.85
CA GLU A 441 27.18 -10.24 1.31
C GLU A 441 27.89 -8.97 1.81
N GLU A 442 27.55 -7.77 1.31
CA GLU A 442 28.18 -6.51 1.76
C GLU A 442 27.87 -6.18 3.25
N LEU A 443 26.79 -6.74 3.79
CA LEU A 443 26.40 -6.59 5.20
C LEU A 443 27.23 -7.49 6.13
N GLU A 444 27.57 -8.71 5.71
CA GLU A 444 28.45 -9.61 6.49
C GLU A 444 29.90 -9.10 6.53
N LEU A 445 30.39 -8.53 5.42
CA LEU A 445 31.76 -8.04 5.34
C LEU A 445 31.98 -6.78 6.21
N LYS A 446 30.97 -5.89 6.30
CA LYS A 446 31.04 -4.70 7.18
C LYS A 446 30.90 -5.05 8.66
N GLU A 447 30.12 -6.08 9.03
CA GLU A 447 30.07 -6.57 10.41
C GLU A 447 31.35 -7.31 10.83
N GLN A 448 32.01 -8.03 9.91
CA GLN A 448 33.30 -8.66 10.20
C GLN A 448 34.45 -7.66 10.33
N ILE A 449 34.47 -6.58 9.53
CA ILE A 449 35.48 -5.51 9.63
C ILE A 449 35.32 -4.73 10.96
N LEU A 450 34.08 -4.46 11.39
CA LEU A 450 33.81 -3.80 12.67
C LEU A 450 34.15 -4.68 13.89
N ARG A 451 34.06 -6.01 13.77
CA ARG A 451 34.50 -6.96 14.81
C ARG A 451 36.03 -7.14 14.82
N GLY A 452 36.70 -7.06 13.67
CA GLY A 452 38.15 -7.22 13.57
C GLY A 452 38.97 -6.04 14.13
N ASP A 453 38.42 -4.82 14.11
CA ASP A 453 39.11 -3.62 14.65
C ASP A 453 38.96 -3.45 16.18
N ALA A 454 38.01 -4.15 16.81
CA ALA A 454 37.86 -4.17 18.27
C ALA A 454 38.91 -5.04 18.98
N ASP A 455 39.48 -6.05 18.29
CA ASP A 455 40.48 -6.97 18.85
C ASP A 455 41.94 -6.52 18.65
N LYS A 456 42.19 -5.39 17.98
CA LYS A 456 43.56 -4.82 17.79
C LYS A 456 43.88 -3.62 18.70
N LYS A 457 43.02 -3.30 19.67
CA LYS A 457 43.32 -2.35 20.74
C LYS A 457 43.14 -2.99 22.12
N LYS A 458 44.05 -3.92 22.44
CA LYS A 458 44.44 -4.23 23.82
C LYS A 458 45.95 -4.38 23.89
#